data_AF-A0A3L8S5X4-F1
#
_entry.id   AF-A0A3L8S5X4-F1
#
_cell.length_a   1.000
_cell.length_b   1.000
_cell.length_c   1.000
_cell.angle_alpha   90.00
_cell.angle_beta   90.00
_cell.angle_gamma   90.00
#
_symmetry.space_group_name_H-M   'P 1'
#
loop_
_entity.id
_entity.type
_entity.pdbx_description
1 polymer ?
#
loop_
_entity_poly.entity_id
_entity_poly.type
_entity_poly.pdbx_seq_one_letter_code
_entity_poly.pdbx_strand_id
1 'polypeptide(L)'
;MVGTGVWMAPFEAKLSEILLCKNELHETLNNLSHWMKDEKVGRTLVMQLDSAFIRKDPYGVVLIIAPWNYPIQLFLVPLIGAIAAGNCAIIKPSEVFKKTERLMAEVLPSYLDKDCFAVATGGVQETTRLLENKFDYIFFTGSPPVGRIVMTAAAKHLTPVTLELGGKNPCYVSDTCDVTNVARRVVWGRFFNAGQTCIAPDYLLCTIEMQEKLLPALHEAINDICGLNPRE
;
A
#
# COMPACT_ATOMS: atom_id res chain seq x y z
N MET A 1 -7.05 -7.17 -25.53
CA MET A 1 -6.00 -6.55 -24.69
C MET A 1 -6.50 -5.20 -24.18
N VAL A 2 -7.07 -5.15 -22.98
CA VAL A 2 -7.43 -3.87 -22.33
C VAL A 2 -6.28 -3.51 -21.41
N GLY A 3 -5.32 -2.75 -21.93
CA GLY A 3 -4.18 -2.24 -21.16
C GLY A 3 -4.64 -1.15 -20.20
N THR A 4 -4.91 -1.53 -18.96
CA THR A 4 -5.22 -0.66 -17.82
C THR A 4 -3.96 -0.43 -17.00
N GLY A 5 -3.25 0.67 -17.27
CA GLY A 5 -2.29 1.29 -16.36
C GLY A 5 -0.97 0.56 -16.14
N VAL A 6 -0.95 -0.69 -15.69
CA VAL A 6 0.27 -1.47 -15.50
C VAL A 6 0.21 -2.62 -16.49
N TRP A 7 1.32 -2.95 -17.16
CA TRP A 7 1.44 -4.13 -18.03
C TRP A 7 1.50 -5.42 -17.17
N MET A 8 0.55 -5.56 -16.25
CA MET A 8 0.44 -6.66 -15.31
C MET A 8 -0.52 -7.69 -15.90
N ALA A 9 -0.12 -8.97 -15.87
CA ALA A 9 -0.95 -10.04 -16.37
C ALA A 9 -2.27 -10.11 -15.57
N PRO A 10 -3.41 -10.52 -16.17
CA PRO A 10 -4.69 -10.58 -15.48
C PRO A 10 -4.66 -11.43 -14.19
N PHE A 11 -3.84 -12.49 -14.17
CA PHE A 11 -3.63 -13.31 -12.99
C PHE A 11 -2.94 -12.53 -11.87
N GLU A 12 -1.82 -11.85 -12.17
CA GLU A 12 -1.10 -11.02 -11.19
C GLU A 12 -2.01 -9.93 -10.65
N ALA A 13 -2.73 -9.20 -11.51
CA ALA A 13 -3.68 -8.17 -11.09
C ALA A 13 -4.76 -8.72 -10.14
N LYS A 14 -5.32 -9.90 -10.44
CA LYS A 14 -6.30 -10.52 -9.55
C LYS A 14 -5.71 -10.86 -8.18
N LEU A 15 -4.47 -11.35 -8.15
CA LEU A 15 -3.79 -11.76 -6.93
C LEU A 15 -3.35 -10.57 -6.07
N SER A 16 -2.67 -9.59 -6.67
CA SER A 16 -2.05 -8.48 -5.94
C SER A 16 -2.94 -7.27 -5.74
N GLU A 17 -3.98 -7.08 -6.55
CA GLU A 17 -4.87 -5.93 -6.43
C GLU A 17 -6.20 -6.35 -5.79
N ILE A 18 -6.89 -7.29 -6.44
CA ILE A 18 -8.30 -7.57 -6.12
C ILE A 18 -8.44 -8.44 -4.87
N LEU A 19 -7.66 -9.53 -4.78
CA LEU A 19 -7.78 -10.47 -3.66
C LEU A 19 -7.41 -9.81 -2.32
N LEU A 20 -6.37 -8.97 -2.30
CA LEU A 20 -5.98 -8.23 -1.09
C LEU A 20 -7.10 -7.32 -0.61
N CYS A 21 -7.71 -6.53 -1.49
CA CYS A 21 -8.84 -5.67 -1.13
C CYS A 21 -10.03 -6.46 -0.58
N LYS A 22 -10.35 -7.61 -1.20
CA LYS A 22 -11.47 -8.45 -0.74
C LYS A 22 -11.21 -9.04 0.64
N ASN A 23 -9.98 -9.49 0.90
CA ASN A 23 -9.61 -10.03 2.19
C ASN A 23 -9.66 -8.95 3.27
N GLU A 24 -9.13 -7.77 3.00
CA GLU A 24 -9.19 -6.62 3.91
C GLU A 24 -10.62 -6.22 4.23
N LEU A 25 -11.49 -6.19 3.21
CA LEU A 25 -12.90 -5.88 3.38
C LEU A 25 -13.61 -6.94 4.23
N HIS A 26 -13.35 -8.23 4.00
CA HIS A 26 -13.92 -9.31 4.81
C HIS A 26 -13.46 -9.24 6.26
N GLU A 27 -12.16 -9.03 6.50
CA GLU A 27 -11.61 -8.88 7.84
C GLU A 27 -12.24 -7.70 8.57
N THR A 28 -12.36 -6.56 7.87
CA THR A 28 -13.00 -5.36 8.39
C THR A 28 -14.46 -5.62 8.74
N LEU A 29 -15.25 -6.18 7.84
CA LEU A 29 -16.67 -6.45 8.08
C LEU A 29 -16.90 -7.42 9.25
N ASN A 30 -16.04 -8.44 9.38
CA ASN A 30 -16.16 -9.44 10.45
C ASN A 30 -15.80 -8.88 11.83
N ASN A 31 -14.89 -7.90 11.90
CA ASN A 31 -14.33 -7.44 13.16
C ASN A 31 -14.73 -6.01 13.55
N LEU A 32 -15.31 -5.20 12.67
CA LEU A 32 -15.60 -3.78 12.90
C LEU A 32 -16.35 -3.53 14.21
N SER A 33 -17.42 -4.29 14.46
CA SER A 33 -18.22 -4.17 15.69
C SER A 33 -17.44 -4.47 16.97
N HIS A 34 -16.40 -5.29 16.88
CA HIS A 34 -15.49 -5.56 18.00
C HIS A 34 -14.47 -4.43 18.14
N TRP A 35 -13.87 -3.97 17.04
CA TRP A 35 -12.87 -2.90 17.04
C TRP A 35 -13.40 -1.57 17.60
N MET A 36 -14.68 -1.27 17.38
CA MET A 36 -15.37 -0.08 17.87
C MET A 36 -15.70 -0.09 19.37
N LYS A 37 -15.54 -1.22 20.07
CA LYS A 37 -15.86 -1.29 21.51
C LYS A 37 -14.83 -0.53 22.34
N ASP A 38 -15.31 0.06 23.43
CA ASP A 38 -14.44 0.62 24.46
C ASP A 38 -13.51 -0.46 25.02
N GLU A 39 -12.22 -0.17 25.07
CA GLU A 39 -11.20 -1.04 25.64
C GLU A 39 -10.98 -0.67 27.10
N LYS A 40 -11.31 -1.57 28.03
CA LYS A 40 -11.09 -1.34 29.45
C LYS A 40 -9.60 -1.37 29.77
N VAL A 41 -9.13 -0.40 30.54
CA VAL A 41 -7.72 -0.31 30.95
C VAL A 41 -7.54 -0.55 32.44
N GLY A 42 -6.32 -0.93 32.82
CA GLY A 42 -5.93 -1.09 34.21
C GLY A 42 -6.10 0.22 34.99
N ARG A 43 -6.59 0.11 36.24
CA ARG A 43 -6.76 1.25 37.14
C ARG A 43 -5.69 1.22 38.23
N THR A 44 -5.23 2.39 38.62
CA THR A 44 -4.36 2.56 39.80
C THR A 44 -5.21 2.71 41.06
N LEU A 45 -4.57 2.65 42.22
CA LEU A 45 -5.25 2.85 43.51
C LEU A 45 -5.98 4.20 43.59
N VAL A 46 -5.43 5.25 42.99
CA VAL A 46 -6.02 6.59 42.97
C VAL A 46 -7.32 6.63 42.16
N MET A 47 -7.46 5.78 41.14
CA MET A 47 -8.61 5.72 40.23
C MET A 47 -9.55 4.54 40.54
N GLN A 48 -9.48 3.97 41.75
CA GLN A 48 -10.16 2.71 42.07
C GLN A 48 -11.69 2.79 41.94
N LEU A 49 -12.26 3.98 42.18
CA LEU A 49 -13.70 4.24 42.09
C LEU A 49 -14.13 4.75 40.70
N ASP A 50 -13.19 5.01 39.81
CA ASP A 50 -13.45 5.54 38.47
C ASP A 50 -13.67 4.42 37.45
N SER A 51 -14.26 4.80 36.30
CA SER A 51 -14.25 4.01 35.07
C SER A 51 -13.13 4.52 34.16
N ALA A 52 -12.27 3.62 33.69
CA ALA A 52 -11.18 3.94 32.77
C ALA A 52 -11.24 3.02 31.56
N PHE A 53 -11.29 3.62 30.37
CA PHE A 53 -11.32 2.92 29.09
C PHE A 53 -10.75 3.80 27.97
N ILE A 54 -10.39 3.16 26.86
CA ILE A 54 -9.99 3.81 25.62
C ILE A 54 -11.16 3.69 24.64
N ARG A 55 -11.62 4.83 24.12
CA ARG A 55 -12.57 4.91 23.01
C ARG A 55 -11.85 5.42 21.76
N LYS A 56 -12.22 4.87 20.60
CA LYS A 56 -11.66 5.22 19.30
C LYS A 56 -12.70 6.04 18.55
N ASP A 57 -12.40 7.30 18.28
CA ASP A 57 -13.23 8.21 17.51
C ASP A 57 -12.55 8.54 16.17
N PRO A 58 -13.31 8.89 15.11
CA PRO A 58 -12.75 9.27 13.82
C PRO A 58 -11.83 10.50 13.95
N TYR A 59 -10.83 10.59 13.07
CA TYR A 59 -10.02 11.80 12.92
C TYR A 59 -10.83 12.93 12.29
N GLY A 60 -11.61 12.64 11.24
CA GLY A 60 -12.35 13.63 10.46
C GLY A 60 -12.22 13.39 8.96
N VAL A 61 -11.50 14.27 8.26
CA VAL A 61 -11.23 14.15 6.81
C VAL A 61 -9.82 13.61 6.55
N VAL A 62 -9.75 12.45 5.91
CA VAL A 62 -8.50 11.77 5.55
C VAL A 62 -8.13 12.06 4.10
N LEU A 63 -6.88 12.43 3.84
CA LEU A 63 -6.33 12.46 2.48
C LEU A 63 -5.55 11.19 2.20
N ILE A 64 -5.88 10.47 1.13
CA ILE A 64 -5.16 9.26 0.68
C ILE A 64 -4.49 9.57 -0.65
N ILE A 65 -3.16 9.63 -0.69
CA ILE A 65 -2.37 9.82 -1.91
C ILE A 65 -1.76 8.48 -2.30
N ALA A 66 -2.29 7.88 -3.37
CA ALA A 66 -1.93 6.55 -3.82
C ALA A 66 -0.85 6.56 -4.94
N PRO A 67 0.02 5.55 -5.01
CA PRO A 67 1.06 5.45 -6.01
C PRO A 67 0.54 4.74 -7.28
N TRP A 68 1.41 4.55 -8.26
CA TRP A 68 1.03 4.00 -9.57
C TRP A 68 1.25 2.49 -9.73
N ASN A 69 2.03 1.85 -8.87
CA ASN A 69 2.52 0.49 -9.11
C ASN A 69 1.50 -0.61 -8.77
N TYR A 70 0.63 -0.34 -7.79
CA TYR A 70 -0.56 -1.13 -7.49
C TYR A 70 -1.75 -0.18 -7.31
N PRO A 71 -2.22 0.44 -8.41
CA PRO A 71 -3.08 1.62 -8.36
C PRO A 71 -4.50 1.33 -7.87
N ILE A 72 -4.85 0.07 -7.57
CA ILE A 72 -6.16 -0.28 -7.00
C ILE A 72 -6.05 -0.55 -5.49
N GLN A 73 -5.21 -1.50 -5.08
CA GLN A 73 -5.13 -1.87 -3.66
C GLN A 73 -4.52 -0.79 -2.79
N LEU A 74 -3.53 -0.05 -3.29
CA LEU A 74 -2.85 0.98 -2.51
C LEU A 74 -3.67 2.25 -2.28
N PHE A 75 -4.90 2.32 -2.81
CA PHE A 75 -5.89 3.29 -2.36
C PHE A 75 -7.07 2.62 -1.65
N LEU A 76 -7.56 1.48 -2.14
CA LEU A 76 -8.75 0.83 -1.56
C LEU A 76 -8.49 0.30 -0.16
N VAL A 77 -7.33 -0.30 0.10
CA VAL A 77 -6.99 -0.82 1.44
C VAL A 77 -6.95 0.31 2.47
N PRO A 78 -6.22 1.44 2.24
CA PRO A 78 -6.31 2.61 3.12
C PRO A 78 -7.72 3.20 3.24
N LEU A 79 -8.50 3.20 2.15
CA LEU A 79 -9.87 3.74 2.15
C LEU A 79 -10.82 2.86 2.98
N ILE A 80 -10.70 1.53 2.91
CA ILE A 80 -11.47 0.59 3.76
C ILE A 80 -11.22 0.92 5.23
N GLY A 81 -9.95 1.10 5.62
CA GLY A 81 -9.59 1.49 7.00
C GLY A 81 -10.14 2.86 7.40
N ALA A 82 -10.06 3.86 6.51
CA ALA A 82 -10.59 5.20 6.78
C ALA A 82 -12.11 5.20 7.00
N ILE A 83 -12.85 4.47 6.14
CA ILE A 83 -14.30 4.27 6.26
C ILE A 83 -14.66 3.53 7.54
N ALA A 84 -13.95 2.44 7.82
CA ALA A 84 -14.17 1.62 9.02
C ALA A 84 -13.97 2.42 10.31
N ALA A 85 -13.02 3.36 10.31
CA ALA A 85 -12.78 4.26 11.43
C ALA A 85 -13.75 5.46 11.48
N GLY A 86 -14.72 5.55 10.55
CA GLY A 86 -15.77 6.58 10.55
C GLY A 86 -15.37 7.92 9.93
N ASN A 87 -14.36 7.95 9.07
CA ASN A 87 -13.86 9.18 8.46
C ASN A 87 -14.49 9.45 7.08
N CYS A 88 -14.54 10.72 6.71
CA CYS A 88 -14.62 11.12 5.30
C CYS A 88 -13.24 11.02 4.65
N ALA A 89 -13.17 10.86 3.32
CA ALA A 89 -11.89 10.77 2.64
C ALA A 89 -11.85 11.45 1.27
N ILE A 90 -10.70 12.07 0.96
CA ILE A 90 -10.32 12.49 -0.39
C ILE A 90 -9.24 11.55 -0.90
N ILE A 91 -9.48 10.94 -2.06
CA ILE A 91 -8.56 10.02 -2.72
C ILE A 91 -7.85 10.76 -3.86
N LYS A 92 -6.52 10.81 -3.82
CA LYS A 92 -5.66 11.33 -4.88
C LYS A 92 -4.93 10.16 -5.55
N PRO A 93 -5.46 9.59 -6.64
CA PRO A 93 -4.74 8.58 -7.42
C PRO A 93 -3.50 9.17 -8.12
N SER A 94 -2.58 8.30 -8.51
CA SER A 94 -1.40 8.70 -9.29
C SER A 94 -1.75 8.98 -10.75
N GLU A 95 -1.28 10.12 -11.26
CA GLU A 95 -1.48 10.61 -12.63
C GLU A 95 -0.70 9.83 -13.71
N VAL A 96 0.29 9.02 -13.29
CA VAL A 96 1.17 8.24 -14.19
C VAL A 96 0.34 7.37 -15.14
N PHE A 97 -0.78 6.82 -14.67
CA PHE A 97 -1.69 5.99 -15.46
C PHE A 97 -3.09 6.59 -15.53
N LYS A 98 -3.23 7.61 -16.39
CA LYS A 98 -4.48 8.37 -16.62
C LYS A 98 -5.75 7.52 -16.80
N LYS A 99 -5.64 6.33 -17.42
CA LYS A 99 -6.80 5.44 -17.59
C LYS A 99 -7.32 4.90 -16.26
N THR A 100 -6.41 4.51 -15.36
CA THR A 100 -6.76 3.99 -14.04
C THR A 100 -7.26 5.11 -13.14
N GLU A 101 -6.59 6.26 -13.15
CA GLU A 101 -7.05 7.48 -12.46
C GLU A 101 -8.47 7.86 -12.88
N ARG A 102 -8.75 7.91 -14.18
CA ARG A 102 -10.08 8.22 -14.70
C ARG A 102 -11.12 7.17 -14.29
N LEU A 103 -10.78 5.88 -14.41
CA LEU A 103 -11.67 4.79 -14.01
C LEU A 103 -12.07 4.95 -12.53
N MET A 104 -11.12 5.26 -11.65
CA MET A 104 -11.41 5.47 -10.23
C MET A 104 -12.35 6.67 -10.02
N ALA A 105 -12.09 7.79 -10.69
CA ALA A 105 -12.92 8.99 -10.58
C ALA A 105 -14.35 8.78 -11.10
N GLU A 106 -14.56 7.94 -12.12
CA GLU A 106 -15.87 7.62 -12.67
C GLU A 106 -16.64 6.60 -11.83
N VAL A 107 -15.95 5.57 -11.34
CA VAL A 107 -16.59 4.41 -10.71
C VAL A 107 -16.89 4.66 -9.24
N LEU A 108 -15.94 5.20 -8.47
CA LEU A 108 -16.08 5.31 -7.01
C LEU A 108 -17.34 6.09 -6.56
N PRO A 109 -17.71 7.24 -7.18
CA PRO A 109 -18.92 7.99 -6.83
C PRO A 109 -20.24 7.26 -7.15
N SER A 110 -20.20 6.15 -7.89
CA SER A 110 -21.39 5.33 -8.17
C SER A 110 -21.70 4.35 -7.03
N TYR A 111 -20.77 4.12 -6.10
CA TYR A 111 -20.90 3.16 -5.01
C TYR A 111 -20.80 3.77 -3.61
N LEU A 112 -20.09 4.89 -3.47
CA LEU A 112 -19.87 5.56 -2.19
C LEU A 112 -20.63 6.89 -2.09
N ASP A 113 -20.89 7.32 -0.86
CA ASP A 113 -21.47 8.63 -0.56
C ASP A 113 -20.58 9.75 -1.12
N LYS A 114 -21.17 10.61 -1.96
CA LYS A 114 -20.42 11.63 -2.73
C LYS A 114 -20.03 12.83 -1.88
N ASP A 115 -20.69 13.05 -0.75
CA ASP A 115 -20.38 14.14 0.17
C ASP A 115 -19.24 13.74 1.11
N CYS A 116 -19.13 12.44 1.42
CA CYS A 116 -18.11 11.89 2.31
C CYS A 116 -16.83 11.42 1.57
N PHE A 117 -16.95 10.97 0.32
CA PHE A 117 -15.86 10.35 -0.43
C PHE A 117 -15.69 10.97 -1.81
N ALA A 118 -14.57 11.66 -2.01
CA ALA A 118 -14.26 12.36 -3.26
C ALA A 118 -12.95 11.88 -3.87
N VAL A 119 -12.86 11.92 -5.21
CA VAL A 119 -11.63 11.64 -5.96
C VAL A 119 -11.08 12.95 -6.52
N ALA A 120 -9.84 13.28 -6.16
CA ALA A 120 -9.13 14.44 -6.67
C ALA A 120 -8.04 13.99 -7.67
N THR A 121 -8.28 14.20 -8.96
CA THR A 121 -7.33 13.85 -10.04
C THR A 121 -6.36 14.99 -10.31
N GLY A 122 -5.15 14.67 -10.76
CA GLY A 122 -4.16 15.68 -11.17
C GLY A 122 -2.73 15.32 -10.81
N GLY A 123 -1.80 16.13 -11.31
CA GLY A 123 -0.37 15.94 -11.14
C GLY A 123 0.19 16.63 -9.90
N VAL A 124 1.48 16.96 -9.97
CA VAL A 124 2.22 17.63 -8.89
C VAL A 124 1.58 18.98 -8.51
N GLN A 125 1.15 19.79 -9.48
CA GLN A 125 0.59 21.12 -9.20
C GLN A 125 -0.72 21.02 -8.43
N GLU A 126 -1.62 20.14 -8.85
CA GLU A 126 -2.91 19.90 -8.21
C GLU A 126 -2.70 19.30 -6.81
N THR A 127 -1.78 18.33 -6.67
CA THR A 127 -1.43 17.74 -5.37
C THR A 127 -0.87 18.77 -4.40
N THR A 128 -0.04 19.69 -4.90
CA THR A 128 0.53 20.78 -4.08
C THR A 128 -0.56 21.70 -3.54
N ARG A 129 -1.52 22.11 -4.39
CA ARG A 129 -2.67 22.91 -3.96
C ARG A 129 -3.58 22.14 -3.01
N LEU A 130 -3.78 20.84 -3.26
CA LEU A 130 -4.60 20.00 -2.38
C LEU A 130 -4.02 19.98 -0.96
N LEU A 131 -2.70 19.81 -0.84
CA LEU A 131 -1.96 19.79 0.44
C LEU A 131 -1.94 21.15 1.19
N GLU A 132 -2.41 22.24 0.59
CA GLU A 132 -2.60 23.51 1.31
C GLU A 132 -3.81 23.48 2.25
N ASN A 133 -4.78 22.60 1.97
CA ASN A 133 -6.00 22.45 2.77
C ASN A 133 -5.72 21.69 4.07
N LYS A 134 -6.56 21.91 5.08
CA LYS A 134 -6.51 21.16 6.33
C LYS A 134 -7.12 19.77 6.13
N PHE A 135 -6.37 18.76 6.52
CA PHE A 135 -6.84 17.39 6.71
C PHE A 135 -6.62 16.99 8.16
N ASP A 136 -7.43 16.07 8.66
CA ASP A 136 -7.27 15.54 10.01
C ASP A 136 -6.33 14.32 10.03
N TYR A 137 -6.07 13.73 8.86
CA TYR A 137 -5.05 12.71 8.66
C TYR A 137 -4.58 12.67 7.20
N ILE A 138 -3.29 12.39 6.94
CA ILE A 138 -2.78 12.17 5.58
C ILE A 138 -2.09 10.80 5.49
N PHE A 139 -2.56 9.97 4.56
CA PHE A 139 -1.95 8.70 4.20
C PHE A 139 -1.27 8.86 2.83
N PHE A 140 0.04 8.68 2.77
CA PHE A 140 0.82 8.79 1.54
C PHE A 140 1.65 7.53 1.31
N THR A 141 1.52 6.97 0.11
CA THR A 141 2.43 5.92 -0.37
C THR A 141 3.24 6.44 -1.54
N GLY A 142 4.57 6.32 -1.48
CA GLY A 142 5.43 6.77 -2.57
C GLY A 142 6.91 6.86 -2.22
N SER A 143 7.57 7.92 -2.68
CA SER A 143 9.02 8.07 -2.56
C SER A 143 9.41 8.91 -1.33
N PRO A 144 10.57 8.64 -0.69
CA PRO A 144 11.03 9.45 0.44
C PRO A 144 11.16 10.97 0.17
N PRO A 145 11.61 11.44 -1.00
CA PRO A 145 11.62 12.87 -1.32
C PRO A 145 10.23 13.50 -1.27
N VAL A 146 9.21 12.83 -1.81
CA VAL A 146 7.82 13.34 -1.81
C VAL A 146 7.20 13.18 -0.42
N GLY A 147 7.50 12.12 0.32
CA GLY A 147 7.07 11.95 1.71
C GLY A 147 7.50 13.12 2.61
N ARG A 148 8.72 13.65 2.41
CA ARG A 148 9.17 14.88 3.11
C ARG A 148 8.33 16.11 2.75
N ILE A 149 7.92 16.25 1.49
CA ILE A 149 7.05 17.36 1.04
C ILE A 149 5.67 17.23 1.69
N VAL A 150 5.10 16.03 1.69
CA VAL A 150 3.80 15.75 2.35
C VAL A 150 3.87 16.08 3.84
N MET A 151 4.90 15.60 4.54
CA MET A 151 5.07 15.88 5.97
C MET A 151 5.27 17.38 6.26
N THR A 152 5.98 18.09 5.38
CA THR A 152 6.17 19.55 5.49
C THR A 152 4.85 20.30 5.34
N ALA A 153 3.99 19.87 4.41
CA ALA A 153 2.65 20.45 4.26
C ALA A 153 1.76 20.13 5.46
N ALA A 154 1.77 18.88 5.93
CA ALA A 154 1.02 18.43 7.10
C ALA A 154 1.38 19.21 8.38
N ALA A 155 2.66 19.56 8.56
CA ALA A 155 3.14 20.31 9.71
C ALA A 155 2.49 21.70 9.86
N LYS A 156 2.02 22.32 8.77
CA LYS A 156 1.32 23.61 8.81
C LYS A 156 -0.01 23.56 9.57
N HIS A 157 -0.62 22.37 9.62
CA HIS A 157 -1.93 22.12 10.24
C HIS A 157 -1.84 21.17 11.44
N LEU A 158 -0.63 20.77 11.83
CA LEU A 158 -0.37 19.72 12.83
C LEU A 158 -1.07 18.39 12.51
N THR A 159 -1.21 18.09 11.23
CA THR A 159 -1.90 16.88 10.75
C THR A 159 -1.00 15.66 10.92
N PRO A 160 -1.45 14.58 11.57
CA PRO A 160 -0.72 13.32 11.62
C PRO A 160 -0.62 12.68 10.22
N VAL A 161 0.48 11.96 9.98
CA VAL A 161 0.75 11.32 8.69
C VAL A 161 1.11 9.84 8.84
N THR A 162 0.67 9.03 7.88
CA THR A 162 1.29 7.74 7.57
C THR A 162 2.04 7.86 6.24
N LEU A 163 3.32 7.49 6.25
CA LEU A 163 4.19 7.56 5.08
C LEU A 163 4.72 6.16 4.75
N GLU A 164 4.09 5.52 3.78
CA GLU A 164 4.51 4.23 3.22
C GLU A 164 5.53 4.46 2.10
N LEU A 165 6.81 4.33 2.43
CA LEU A 165 7.91 4.74 1.57
C LEU A 165 8.73 3.55 1.05
N GLY A 166 9.50 3.81 0.00
CA GLY A 166 10.44 2.82 -0.55
C GLY A 166 11.80 2.78 0.15
N GLY A 167 12.60 1.80 -0.24
CA GLY A 167 13.98 1.60 0.17
C GLY A 167 14.63 0.48 -0.65
N LYS A 168 15.80 0.01 -0.23
CA LYS A 168 16.44 -1.19 -0.79
C LYS A 168 16.29 -2.33 0.20
N ASN A 169 15.44 -3.31 -0.10
CA ASN A 169 15.22 -4.45 0.79
C ASN A 169 16.33 -5.50 0.61
N PRO A 170 17.23 -5.69 1.59
CA PRO A 170 18.23 -6.75 1.54
C PRO A 170 17.56 -8.12 1.69
N CYS A 171 18.05 -9.11 0.95
CA CYS A 171 17.72 -10.52 1.18
C CYS A 171 19.02 -11.29 1.42
N TYR A 172 19.27 -11.67 2.68
CA TYR A 172 20.43 -12.46 3.05
C TYR A 172 20.16 -13.96 2.81
N VAL A 173 21.10 -14.64 2.15
CA VAL A 173 21.03 -16.07 1.86
C VAL A 173 22.18 -16.78 2.59
N SER A 174 21.83 -17.60 3.57
CA SER A 174 22.77 -18.43 4.33
C SER A 174 23.26 -19.62 3.51
N ASP A 175 24.52 -20.02 3.73
CA ASP A 175 25.16 -21.19 3.11
C ASP A 175 24.44 -22.53 3.35
N THR A 176 23.55 -22.57 4.34
CA THR A 176 22.79 -23.75 4.75
C THR A 176 21.41 -23.85 4.12
N CYS A 177 21.00 -22.83 3.35
CA CYS A 177 19.68 -22.82 2.72
C CYS A 177 19.58 -23.79 1.53
N ASP A 178 18.36 -24.23 1.27
CA ASP A 178 18.01 -24.89 0.02
C ASP A 178 18.05 -23.89 -1.14
N VAL A 179 19.05 -24.05 -2.01
CA VAL A 179 19.36 -23.14 -3.12
C VAL A 179 18.20 -23.02 -4.11
N THR A 180 17.57 -24.14 -4.47
CA THR A 180 16.47 -24.17 -5.44
C THR A 180 15.24 -23.43 -4.90
N ASN A 181 14.88 -23.70 -3.64
CA ASN A 181 13.76 -23.02 -3.00
C ASN A 181 14.00 -21.51 -2.82
N VAL A 182 15.21 -21.12 -2.45
CA VAL A 182 15.59 -19.70 -2.36
C VAL A 182 15.46 -19.04 -3.74
N ALA A 183 16.05 -19.63 -4.78
CA ALA A 183 16.03 -19.06 -6.12
C ALA A 183 14.60 -18.83 -6.62
N ARG A 184 13.71 -19.84 -6.51
CA ARG A 184 12.31 -19.72 -6.95
C ARG A 184 11.56 -18.60 -6.23
N ARG A 185 11.73 -18.48 -4.91
CA ARG A 185 11.06 -17.46 -4.10
C ARG A 185 11.59 -16.05 -4.37
N VAL A 186 12.92 -15.90 -4.47
CA VAL A 186 13.57 -14.63 -4.78
C VAL A 186 13.16 -14.15 -6.16
N VAL A 187 13.22 -15.01 -7.18
CA VAL A 187 12.83 -14.64 -8.55
C VAL A 187 11.36 -14.27 -8.60
N TRP A 188 10.46 -15.07 -8.01
CA TRP A 188 9.05 -14.71 -7.94
C TRP A 188 8.84 -13.33 -7.32
N GLY A 189 9.40 -13.06 -6.13
CA GLY A 189 9.27 -11.76 -5.47
C GLY A 189 9.94 -10.61 -6.21
N ARG A 190 11.06 -10.85 -6.91
CA ARG A 190 11.80 -9.82 -7.65
C ARG A 190 11.14 -9.46 -8.97
N PHE A 191 10.57 -10.43 -9.67
CA PHE A 191 10.05 -10.24 -11.02
C PHE A 191 8.53 -10.02 -11.06
N PHE A 192 7.81 -10.30 -9.97
CA PHE A 192 6.41 -9.93 -9.84
C PHE A 192 6.22 -8.43 -10.06
N ASN A 193 5.27 -8.05 -10.93
CA ASN A 193 5.06 -6.68 -11.37
C ASN A 193 6.35 -6.01 -11.93
N ALA A 194 7.20 -6.79 -12.61
CA ALA A 194 8.51 -6.39 -13.11
C ALA A 194 9.43 -5.79 -12.02
N GLY A 195 9.26 -6.20 -10.76
CA GLY A 195 10.02 -5.69 -9.62
C GLY A 195 9.63 -4.29 -9.16
N GLN A 196 8.55 -3.72 -9.69
CA GLN A 196 8.02 -2.41 -9.29
C GLN A 196 7.20 -2.52 -8.00
N THR A 197 7.79 -3.13 -6.98
CA THR A 197 7.15 -3.46 -5.71
C THR A 197 8.02 -2.93 -4.57
N CYS A 198 7.44 -2.11 -3.69
CA CYS A 198 8.17 -1.49 -2.57
C CYS A 198 8.81 -2.52 -1.63
N ILE A 199 8.22 -3.70 -1.50
CA ILE A 199 8.69 -4.81 -0.66
C ILE A 199 9.45 -5.91 -1.43
N ALA A 200 9.72 -5.73 -2.73
CA ALA A 200 10.47 -6.72 -3.49
C ALA A 200 11.90 -6.85 -2.92
N PRO A 201 12.51 -8.05 -2.95
CA PRO A 201 13.93 -8.19 -2.69
C PRO A 201 14.69 -7.33 -3.70
N ASP A 202 15.48 -6.39 -3.19
CA ASP A 202 16.18 -5.42 -4.03
C ASP A 202 17.58 -5.92 -4.41
N TYR A 203 18.29 -6.51 -3.45
CA TYR A 203 19.60 -7.11 -3.65
C TYR A 203 19.81 -8.30 -2.71
N LEU A 204 20.68 -9.22 -3.14
CA LEU A 204 21.07 -10.38 -2.35
C LEU A 204 22.37 -10.12 -1.61
N LEU A 205 22.47 -10.67 -0.40
CA LEU A 205 23.68 -10.75 0.39
C LEU A 205 23.98 -12.21 0.67
N CYS A 206 25.14 -12.71 0.26
CA CYS A 206 25.56 -14.09 0.49
C CYS A 206 27.09 -14.19 0.45
N THR A 207 27.62 -15.34 0.86
CA THR A 207 29.04 -15.66 0.68
C THR A 207 29.36 -15.85 -0.81
N ILE A 208 30.65 -15.84 -1.16
CA ILE A 208 31.08 -16.10 -2.55
C ILE A 208 30.68 -17.52 -2.95
N GLU A 209 30.83 -18.48 -2.04
CA GLU A 209 30.49 -19.88 -2.24
C GLU A 209 28.99 -20.08 -2.48
N MET A 210 28.12 -19.35 -1.76
CA MET A 210 26.68 -19.38 -2.00
C MET A 210 26.31 -18.67 -3.29
N GLN A 211 26.97 -17.57 -3.65
CA GLN A 211 26.74 -16.89 -4.92
C GLN A 211 26.95 -17.84 -6.10
N GLU A 212 28.04 -18.63 -6.10
CA GLU A 212 28.33 -19.61 -7.15
C GLU A 212 27.25 -20.69 -7.26
N LYS A 213 26.72 -21.16 -6.12
CA LYS A 213 25.62 -22.13 -6.09
C LYS A 213 24.29 -21.54 -6.56
N LEU A 214 24.02 -20.29 -6.18
CA LEU A 214 22.71 -19.66 -6.38
C LEU A 214 22.52 -19.13 -7.80
N LEU A 215 23.59 -18.67 -8.46
CA LEU A 215 23.48 -18.04 -9.77
C LEU A 215 22.85 -18.95 -10.85
N PRO A 216 23.24 -20.24 -11.00
CA PRO A 216 22.58 -21.13 -11.94
C PRO A 216 21.09 -21.36 -11.62
N ALA A 217 20.76 -21.53 -10.34
CA ALA A 217 19.38 -21.76 -9.89
C ALA A 217 18.49 -20.53 -10.11
N LEU A 218 19.03 -19.32 -9.94
CA LEU A 218 18.31 -18.08 -10.27
C LEU A 218 18.02 -17.99 -11.77
N HIS A 219 19.00 -18.33 -12.61
CA HIS A 219 18.82 -18.32 -14.06
C HIS A 219 17.74 -19.31 -14.51
N GLU A 220 17.74 -20.52 -13.95
CA GLU A 220 16.69 -21.52 -14.19
C GLU A 220 15.32 -21.00 -13.75
N ALA A 221 15.21 -20.47 -12.53
CA ALA A 221 13.96 -19.92 -12.01
C ALA A 221 13.44 -18.72 -12.81
N ILE A 222 14.32 -17.89 -13.38
CA ILE A 222 13.93 -16.80 -14.28
C ILE A 222 13.33 -17.37 -15.58
N ASN A 223 13.98 -18.37 -16.18
CA ASN A 223 13.47 -18.98 -17.41
C ASN A 223 12.13 -19.69 -17.19
N ASP A 224 11.93 -20.31 -16.01
CA ASP A 224 10.66 -20.94 -15.63
C ASP A 224 9.50 -19.94 -15.57
N ILE A 225 9.75 -18.74 -15.03
CA ILE A 225 8.69 -17.74 -14.78
C ILE A 225 8.47 -16.83 -15.98
N CYS A 226 9.55 -16.39 -16.62
CA CYS A 226 9.53 -15.37 -17.67
C CYS A 226 9.63 -15.95 -19.08
N GLY A 227 9.94 -17.24 -19.22
CA GLY A 227 10.29 -17.85 -20.50
C GLY A 227 11.66 -17.42 -21.03
N LEU A 228 12.09 -18.02 -22.14
CA LEU A 228 13.37 -17.71 -22.78
C LEU A 228 13.38 -16.34 -23.49
N ASN A 229 12.20 -15.80 -23.82
CA ASN A 229 12.05 -14.50 -24.46
C ASN A 229 10.96 -13.66 -23.76
N PRO A 230 11.30 -12.93 -22.67
CA PRO A 230 10.33 -12.19 -21.85
C PRO A 230 9.68 -10.97 -22.55
N ARG A 231 10.00 -10.71 -23.82
CA ARG A 231 9.43 -9.62 -24.62
C ARG A 231 8.27 -10.06 -25.51
N GLU A 232 8.09 -11.37 -25.71
CA GLU A 232 6.97 -11.98 -26.45
C GLU A 232 5.80 -12.31 -25.52
#